data_AF-A0A9J5Z597-F1
#
_entry.id   AF-A0A9J5Z597-F1
#
_cell.length_a   1.000
_cell.length_b   1.000
_cell.length_c   1.000
_cell.angle_alpha   90.00
_cell.angle_beta   90.00
_cell.angle_gamma   90.00
#
_symmetry.space_group_name_H-M   'P 1'
#
loop_
_entity.id
_entity.type
_entity.pdbx_description
1 polymer ?
#
loop_
_entity_poly.entity_id
_entity_poly.type
_entity_poly.pdbx_seq_one_letter_code
_entity_poly.pdbx_strand_id
1 'polypeptide(L)'
;MGSYPRIIDTNNTTYELFGPVNLFWSTRYDKAMTLFLTCLKEFSEFANSKDRENNIRPDKCFKLPYKIENDKVESYSITQSFNKPENWTKALKYTLCNLKWVLYWFVGNTNFQPLSGTVSSQAEVPAAAGSLYSKQPTNTKFQS
;
A
#
# COMPACT_ATOMS: atom_id res chain seq x y z
N MET A 1 -2.35 -8.32 -9.32
CA MET A 1 -1.83 -7.54 -10.46
C MET A 1 -0.42 -7.11 -10.11
N GLY A 2 0.58 -7.79 -10.67
CA GLY A 2 2.01 -7.50 -10.45
C GLY A 2 2.47 -6.27 -11.24
N SER A 3 3.51 -6.41 -12.05
CA SER A 3 4.09 -5.34 -12.89
C SER A 3 3.20 -4.78 -14.01
N TYR A 4 1.93 -5.19 -14.08
CA TYR A 4 0.98 -4.80 -15.15
C TYR A 4 -0.31 -4.15 -14.59
N PRO A 5 -0.22 -3.02 -13.85
CA PRO A 5 -1.37 -2.31 -13.34
C PRO A 5 -2.21 -1.68 -14.46
N ARG A 6 -3.52 -1.58 -14.24
CA ARG A 6 -4.48 -0.96 -15.17
C ARG A 6 -5.46 -0.09 -14.40
N ILE A 7 -5.97 0.96 -15.05
CA ILE A 7 -7.00 1.85 -14.53
C ILE A 7 -8.16 1.91 -15.52
N ILE A 8 -9.38 1.99 -15.01
CA ILE A 8 -10.60 2.02 -15.82
C ILE A 8 -11.29 3.36 -15.57
N ASP A 9 -11.68 4.06 -16.64
CA ASP A 9 -12.46 5.29 -16.52
C ASP A 9 -13.96 5.01 -16.35
N THR A 10 -14.74 6.05 -16.10
CA THR A 10 -16.20 5.96 -15.93
C THR A 10 -16.93 5.44 -17.18
N ASN A 11 -16.29 5.51 -18.35
CA ASN A 11 -16.82 5.00 -19.62
C ASN A 11 -16.41 3.53 -19.84
N ASN A 12 -15.90 2.85 -18.82
CA ASN A 12 -15.42 1.48 -18.88
C ASN A 12 -14.25 1.26 -19.86
N THR A 13 -13.51 2.33 -20.19
CA THR A 13 -12.30 2.24 -21.01
C THR A 13 -11.11 1.91 -20.12
N THR A 14 -10.38 0.85 -20.47
CA THR A 14 -9.20 0.40 -19.72
C THR A 14 -7.93 1.06 -20.25
N TYR A 15 -7.09 1.57 -19.36
CA TYR A 15 -5.77 2.14 -19.65
C TYR A 15 -4.69 1.40 -18.86
N GLU A 16 -3.51 1.30 -19.46
CA GLU A 16 -2.36 0.59 -18.89
C GLU A 16 -1.49 1.59 -18.11
N LEU A 17 -1.15 1.23 -16.87
CA LEU A 17 -0.23 1.99 -16.01
C LEU A 17 1.19 1.41 -16.03
N PHE A 18 1.51 0.62 -17.05
CA PHE A 18 2.83 0.06 -17.31
C PHE A 18 3.29 0.39 -18.72
N GLY A 19 4.61 0.34 -18.95
CA GLY A 19 5.24 0.60 -20.23
C GLY A 19 6.53 -0.21 -20.38
N PRO A 20 7.08 -0.32 -21.61
CA PRO A 20 7.73 0.82 -22.24
C PRO A 20 6.79 1.62 -23.13
N VAL A 21 6.63 2.87 -22.73
CA VAL A 21 6.13 4.03 -23.48
C VAL A 21 6.93 4.24 -24.76
N ASN A 22 6.62 3.48 -25.81
CA ASN A 22 6.93 3.94 -27.17
C ASN A 22 6.29 5.32 -27.33
N LEU A 23 7.02 6.30 -27.87
CA LEU A 23 6.58 7.71 -27.96
C LEU A 23 5.22 7.89 -28.69
N PHE A 24 4.81 6.91 -29.49
CA PHE A 24 3.52 6.88 -30.18
C PHE A 24 2.33 6.41 -29.31
N TRP A 25 2.59 5.80 -28.15
CA TRP A 25 1.58 5.26 -27.22
C TRP A 25 1.54 5.99 -25.87
N SER A 26 2.35 7.05 -25.70
CA SER A 26 2.42 7.84 -24.47
C SER A 26 1.07 8.47 -24.11
N THR A 27 0.19 8.75 -25.06
CA THR A 27 -1.12 9.38 -24.79
C THR A 27 -2.04 8.52 -23.93
N ARG A 28 -2.04 7.18 -24.11
CA ARG A 28 -2.83 6.28 -23.24
C ARG A 28 -2.24 6.21 -21.85
N TYR A 29 -0.92 6.16 -21.74
CA TYR A 29 -0.21 6.16 -20.45
C TYR A 29 -0.41 7.49 -19.70
N ASP A 30 -0.30 8.62 -20.39
CA ASP A 30 -0.54 9.96 -19.86
C ASP A 30 -1.97 10.10 -19.33
N LYS A 31 -2.94 9.56 -20.09
CA LYS A 31 -4.34 9.48 -19.64
C LYS A 31 -4.47 8.62 -18.38
N ALA A 32 -3.82 7.46 -18.35
CA ALA A 32 -3.83 6.57 -17.18
C ALA A 32 -3.25 7.26 -15.94
N MET A 33 -2.10 7.94 -16.08
CA MET A 33 -1.46 8.68 -14.99
C MET A 33 -2.29 9.87 -14.52
N THR A 34 -2.97 10.57 -15.44
CA THR A 34 -3.89 11.66 -15.09
C THR A 34 -5.09 11.14 -14.31
N LEU A 35 -5.68 10.02 -14.74
CA LEU A 35 -6.77 9.36 -14.00
C LEU A 35 -6.31 8.93 -12.60
N PHE A 36 -5.09 8.41 -12.48
CA PHE A 36 -4.51 8.06 -11.18
C PHE A 36 -4.39 9.28 -10.25
N LEU A 37 -3.95 10.44 -10.77
CA LEU A 37 -3.94 11.68 -10.00
C LEU A 37 -5.32 12.15 -9.59
N THR A 38 -6.33 12.00 -10.46
CA THR A 38 -7.73 12.27 -10.10
C THR A 38 -8.16 11.43 -8.90
N CYS A 39 -7.92 10.11 -8.92
CA CYS A 39 -8.25 9.24 -7.80
C CYS A 39 -7.52 9.65 -6.50
N LEU A 40 -6.24 10.06 -6.61
CA LEU A 40 -5.47 10.53 -5.47
C LEU A 40 -6.02 11.84 -4.89
N LYS A 41 -6.47 12.75 -5.75
CA LYS A 41 -7.12 14.00 -5.34
C LYS A 41 -8.46 13.73 -4.67
N GLU A 42 -9.31 12.91 -5.25
CA GLU A 42 -10.60 12.49 -4.67
C GLU A 42 -10.41 11.85 -3.29
N PHE A 43 -9.40 10.99 -3.14
CA PHE A 43 -9.05 10.44 -1.83
C PHE A 43 -8.70 11.54 -0.82
N SER A 44 -7.92 12.54 -1.22
CA SER A 44 -7.54 13.62 -0.31
C SER A 44 -8.72 14.48 0.14
N GLU A 45 -9.70 14.69 -0.74
CA GLU A 45 -10.94 15.41 -0.44
C GLU A 45 -11.84 14.59 0.49
N PHE A 46 -11.92 13.28 0.26
CA PHE A 46 -12.59 12.33 1.15
C PHE A 46 -11.94 12.35 2.54
N ALA A 47 -10.62 12.24 2.62
CA ALA A 47 -9.87 12.24 3.87
C ALA A 47 -10.06 13.54 4.66
N ASN A 48 -9.98 14.69 3.98
CA ASN A 48 -10.26 15.99 4.59
C ASN A 48 -11.70 16.07 5.13
N SER A 49 -12.68 15.60 4.36
CA SER A 49 -14.09 15.59 4.76
C SER A 49 -14.32 14.70 5.99
N LYS A 50 -13.65 13.54 6.05
CA LYS A 50 -13.74 12.63 7.20
C LYS A 50 -13.14 13.25 8.47
N ASP A 51 -12.02 13.95 8.35
CA ASP A 51 -11.43 14.68 9.47
C ASP A 51 -12.36 15.77 10.00
N ARG A 52 -13.05 16.50 9.11
CA ARG A 52 -14.05 17.51 9.49
C ARG A 52 -15.24 16.90 10.22
N GLU A 53 -15.74 15.75 9.73
CA GLU A 53 -16.83 15.00 10.39
C GLU A 53 -16.42 14.55 11.81
N ASN A 54 -15.15 14.17 11.99
CA ASN A 54 -14.57 13.83 13.28
C ASN A 54 -14.25 15.05 14.17
N ASN A 55 -14.72 16.25 13.80
CA ASN A 55 -14.48 17.51 14.52
C ASN A 55 -13.00 17.88 14.69
N ILE A 56 -12.13 17.42 13.78
CA ILE A 56 -10.74 17.87 13.74
C ILE A 56 -10.71 19.33 13.29
N ARG A 57 -9.85 20.13 13.94
CA ARG A 57 -9.73 21.55 13.60
C ARG A 57 -9.35 21.72 12.11
N PRO A 58 -9.89 22.72 11.39
CA PRO A 58 -9.61 22.92 9.96
C PRO A 58 -8.12 23.09 9.60
N ASP A 59 -7.31 23.58 10.54
CA ASP A 59 -5.86 23.71 10.41
C ASP A 59 -5.14 22.35 10.44
N LYS A 60 -5.75 21.34 11.06
CA LYS A 60 -5.20 19.98 11.22
C LYS A 60 -5.84 18.94 10.31
N CYS A 61 -6.91 19.28 9.59
CA CYS A 61 -7.52 18.38 8.62
C CYS A 61 -6.51 18.01 7.52
N PHE A 62 -6.59 16.76 7.07
CA PHE A 62 -5.70 16.20 6.06
C PHE A 62 -5.59 17.06 4.81
N LYS A 63 -4.36 17.33 4.38
CA LYS A 63 -4.03 18.02 3.12
C LYS A 63 -2.81 17.35 2.53
N LEU A 64 -2.80 17.22 1.20
CA LEU A 64 -1.61 16.76 0.49
C LEU A 64 -0.51 17.82 0.58
N PRO A 65 0.76 17.41 0.76
CA PRO A 65 1.89 18.35 0.76
C PRO A 65 2.13 18.97 -0.61
N TYR A 66 1.83 18.26 -1.70
CA TYR A 66 1.92 18.78 -3.07
C TYR A 66 0.53 18.85 -3.69
N LYS A 67 0.15 20.04 -4.18
CA LYS A 67 -1.18 20.27 -4.73
C LYS A 67 -1.38 19.50 -6.04
N ILE A 68 -2.54 18.89 -6.24
CA ILE A 68 -2.89 18.21 -7.49
C ILE A 68 -3.89 19.08 -8.27
N GLU A 69 -3.53 19.43 -9.51
CA GLU A 69 -4.37 20.19 -10.44
C GLU A 69 -4.32 19.54 -11.83
N ASN A 70 -5.38 18.85 -12.22
CA ASN A 70 -5.47 18.11 -13.48
C ASN A 70 -4.32 17.10 -13.63
N ASP A 71 -3.44 17.31 -14.59
CA ASP A 71 -2.26 16.50 -14.87
C ASP A 71 -1.02 16.93 -14.08
N LYS A 72 -1.12 17.99 -13.25
CA LYS A 72 0.02 18.57 -12.55
C LYS A 72 0.02 18.22 -11.07
N VAL A 73 1.22 17.94 -10.57
CA VAL A 73 1.52 17.89 -9.15
C VAL A 73 2.46 19.04 -8.85
N GLU A 74 1.98 19.97 -8.02
CA GLU A 74 2.55 21.29 -7.79
C GLU A 74 2.61 22.12 -9.08
N SER A 75 3.74 22.12 -9.78
CA SER A 75 3.94 22.83 -11.05
C SER A 75 4.45 21.90 -12.17
N TYR A 76 4.57 20.60 -11.90
CA TYR A 76 5.14 19.62 -12.83
C TYR A 76 4.06 18.69 -13.35
N SER A 77 4.01 18.50 -14.68
CA SER A 77 3.08 17.55 -15.29
C SER A 77 3.54 16.11 -15.08
N ILE A 78 2.59 15.23 -14.78
CA ILE A 78 2.79 13.78 -14.67
C ILE A 78 2.82 13.09 -16.04
N THR A 79 2.40 13.81 -17.09
CA THR A 79 2.44 13.29 -18.46
C THR A 79 3.87 13.25 -18.96
N GLN A 80 4.18 12.21 -19.73
CA GLN A 80 5.49 12.02 -20.33
C GLN A 80 5.59 12.70 -21.69
N SER A 81 4.49 12.77 -22.45
CA SER A 81 4.48 13.42 -23.76
C SER A 81 4.88 14.88 -23.66
N PHE A 82 5.79 15.32 -24.52
CA PHE A 82 6.24 16.73 -24.59
C PHE A 82 6.76 17.30 -23.26
N ASN A 83 7.26 16.44 -22.37
CA ASN A 83 7.79 16.84 -21.06
C ASN A 83 9.31 16.64 -20.97
N LYS A 84 9.96 17.40 -20.10
CA LYS A 84 11.37 17.19 -19.77
C LYS A 84 11.48 15.99 -18.81
N PRO A 85 12.40 15.03 -19.02
CA PRO A 85 12.54 13.86 -18.16
C PRO A 85 12.70 14.21 -16.67
N GLU A 86 13.38 15.32 -16.36
CA GLU A 86 13.61 15.80 -14.99
C GLU A 86 12.31 16.29 -14.35
N ASN A 87 11.48 17.01 -15.12
CA ASN A 87 10.18 17.50 -14.66
C ASN A 87 9.21 16.34 -14.42
N TRP A 88 9.18 15.38 -15.36
CA TRP A 88 8.36 14.18 -15.24
C TRP A 88 8.76 13.34 -14.01
N THR A 89 10.06 13.10 -13.83
CA THR A 89 10.60 12.40 -12.65
C THR A 89 10.27 13.13 -11.36
N LYS A 90 10.31 14.46 -11.37
CA LYS A 90 9.97 15.28 -10.21
C LYS A 90 8.48 15.22 -9.88
N ALA A 91 7.60 15.24 -10.88
CA ALA A 91 6.16 15.02 -10.69
C ALA A 91 5.89 13.64 -10.06
N LEU A 92 6.52 12.58 -10.58
CA LEU A 92 6.43 11.22 -10.01
C LEU A 92 6.88 11.17 -8.55
N LYS A 93 8.01 11.81 -8.23
CA LYS A 93 8.51 11.91 -6.84
C LYS A 93 7.50 12.60 -5.92
N TYR A 94 6.86 13.68 -6.38
CA TYR A 94 5.85 14.38 -5.60
C TYR A 94 4.59 13.54 -5.41
N THR A 95 4.15 12.82 -6.44
CA THR A 95 3.05 11.84 -6.33
C THR A 95 3.35 10.77 -5.29
N LEU A 96 4.56 10.19 -5.28
CA LEU A 96 4.97 9.20 -4.28
C LEU A 96 4.98 9.78 -2.85
N CYS A 97 5.40 11.03 -2.69
CA CYS A 97 5.32 11.69 -1.40
C CYS A 97 3.86 11.88 -0.96
N ASN A 98 2.98 12.35 -1.84
CA ASN A 98 1.55 12.46 -1.57
C ASN A 98 0.95 11.11 -1.14
N LEU A 99 1.31 10.02 -1.83
CA LEU A 99 0.89 8.65 -1.47
C LEU A 99 1.38 8.23 -0.08
N LYS A 100 2.61 8.59 0.30
CA LYS A 100 3.12 8.34 1.65
C LYS A 100 2.27 9.04 2.72
N TRP A 101 1.86 10.29 2.48
CA TRP A 101 1.01 11.04 3.42
C TRP A 101 -0.40 10.48 3.48
N VAL A 102 -0.96 10.09 2.34
CA VAL A 102 -2.24 9.36 2.26
C VAL A 102 -2.18 8.07 3.09
N LEU A 103 -1.12 7.29 2.94
CA LEU A 103 -0.93 6.06 3.71
C LEU A 103 -0.82 6.35 5.22
N TYR A 104 -0.04 7.36 5.60
CA TYR A 104 0.11 7.76 7.00
C TYR A 104 -1.24 8.14 7.63
N TRP A 105 -2.02 8.97 6.93
CA TRP A 105 -3.36 9.35 7.39
C TRP A 105 -4.29 8.13 7.45
N PHE A 106 -4.26 7.26 6.43
CA PHE A 106 -5.10 6.07 6.38
C PHE A 106 -4.83 5.12 7.55
N VAL A 107 -3.56 4.85 7.86
CA VAL A 107 -3.17 4.00 9.00
C VAL A 107 -3.52 4.64 10.34
N GLY A 108 -3.44 5.97 10.46
CA GLY A 108 -3.85 6.67 11.68
C GLY A 108 -5.36 6.67 11.91
N ASN A 109 -6.15 6.67 10.83
CA ASN A 109 -7.60 6.78 10.88
C ASN A 109 -8.34 5.44 10.78
N THR A 110 -7.64 4.37 10.40
CA THR A 110 -8.16 3.00 10.43
C THR A 110 -7.45 2.24 11.55
N ASN A 111 -8.18 1.42 12.31
CA ASN A 111 -7.54 0.47 13.24
C ASN A 111 -6.88 -0.65 12.42
N PHE A 112 -5.88 -0.30 11.61
CA PHE A 112 -5.13 -1.26 10.81
C PHE A 112 -4.27 -2.08 11.77
N GLN A 113 -4.78 -3.23 12.22
CA GLN A 113 -3.94 -4.27 12.78
C GLN A 113 -3.05 -4.78 11.64
N PRO A 114 -1.71 -4.59 11.71
CA PRO A 114 -0.83 -5.26 10.77
C PRO A 114 -1.12 -6.76 10.88
N LEU A 115 -1.19 -7.48 9.77
CA LEU A 115 -1.02 -8.94 9.80
C LEU A 115 0.43 -9.25 10.21
N SER A 116 0.77 -8.97 11.47
CA SER A 116 1.94 -9.55 12.11
C SER A 116 1.62 -11.03 12.27
N GLY A 117 2.39 -11.85 11.55
CA GLY A 117 2.06 -13.24 11.24
C GLY A 117 1.65 -14.05 12.46
N THR A 118 0.51 -14.70 12.34
CA THR A 118 0.18 -15.90 13.13
C THR A 118 1.13 -17.03 12.70
N VAL A 119 2.39 -16.96 13.13
CA VAL A 119 3.15 -18.18 13.40
C VAL A 119 2.86 -18.49 14.85
N SER A 120 1.88 -19.38 15.05
CA SER A 120 1.59 -19.98 16.34
C SER A 120 2.87 -20.62 16.88
N SER A 121 3.55 -19.91 17.77
CA SER A 121 4.61 -20.46 18.59
C SER A 121 3.94 -21.07 19.81
N GLN A 122 3.43 -22.30 19.69
CA GLN A 122 3.10 -23.13 20.84
C GLN A 122 2.88 -24.59 20.42
N ALA A 123 3.88 -25.41 20.73
CA ALA A 123 3.66 -26.76 21.23
C ALA A 123 4.78 -27.06 22.24
N GLU A 124 4.68 -26.40 23.38
CA GLU A 124 5.43 -26.71 24.59
C GLU A 124 4.89 -28.04 25.14
N VAL A 125 5.78 -29.02 25.33
CA VAL A 125 5.42 -30.37 25.78
C VAL A 125 5.16 -30.34 27.29
N PRO A 126 3.97 -30.73 27.79
CA PRO A 126 3.71 -30.68 29.22
C PRO A 126 4.31 -31.90 29.93
N ALA A 127 5.22 -31.61 30.87
CA ALA A 127 5.63 -32.55 31.91
C ALA A 127 4.52 -32.67 32.96
N ALA A 128 3.89 -33.84 33.05
CA ALA A 128 3.02 -34.19 34.18
C ALA A 128 3.51 -35.51 34.78
N ALA A 129 3.99 -35.42 36.01
CA ALA A 129 4.34 -36.56 36.84
C ALA A 129 3.08 -37.35 37.21
N GLY A 130 3.05 -38.63 36.82
CA GLY A 130 2.09 -39.62 37.29
C GLY A 130 2.87 -40.83 37.79
N SER A 131 2.78 -41.06 39.10
CA SER A 131 3.49 -42.10 39.84
C SER A 131 2.66 -43.40 39.91
N LEU A 132 3.37 -44.54 39.88
CA LEU A 132 3.09 -45.84 40.50
C LEU A 132 2.45 -47.02 39.71
N TYR A 133 3.09 -48.18 39.93
CA TYR A 133 2.75 -49.59 39.67
C TYR A 133 2.94 -50.08 38.21
N SER A 134 3.60 -51.20 37.89
CA SER A 134 3.96 -52.42 38.63
C SER A 134 5.01 -53.26 37.86
N LYS A 135 5.96 -53.83 38.60
CA LYS A 135 6.66 -55.14 38.45
C LYS A 135 7.35 -55.54 37.13
N GLN A 136 8.69 -55.61 37.25
CA GLN A 136 9.66 -56.62 36.77
C GLN A 136 9.09 -58.03 36.48
N PRO A 137 9.72 -58.83 35.58
CA PRO A 137 10.86 -59.64 36.06
C PRO A 137 12.04 -59.79 35.06
N THR A 138 13.25 -59.89 35.65
CA THR A 138 14.39 -60.82 35.36
C THR A 138 14.82 -61.06 33.89
N ASN A 139 16.09 -61.17 33.49
CA ASN A 139 17.34 -61.50 34.18
C ASN A 139 18.53 -61.32 33.19
N THR A 140 19.72 -61.05 33.76
CA THR A 140 21.09 -61.45 33.31
C THR A 140 21.56 -61.20 31.85
N LYS A 141 22.52 -60.28 31.61
CA LYS A 141 24.02 -60.47 31.57
C LYS A 141 24.44 -61.38 30.38
N PHE A 142 25.23 -60.95 29.40
CA PHE A 142 26.66 -60.59 29.48
C PHE A 142 27.17 -59.97 28.17
N GLN A 143 28.31 -59.25 28.26
CA GLN A 143 29.23 -58.79 27.21
C GLN A 143 29.54 -59.89 26.17
N SER A 144 29.93 -59.57 24.92
CA SER A 144 31.05 -58.72 24.52
C SER A 144 30.89 -58.14 23.11
#